data_AF-A0A8C4WW00-F1
#
_entry.id   AF-A0A8C4WW00-F1
#
_cell.length_a   1.000
_cell.length_b   1.000
_cell.length_c   1.000
_cell.angle_alpha   90.00
_cell.angle_beta   90.00
_cell.angle_gamma   90.00
#
_symmetry.space_group_name_H-M   'P 1'
#
loop_
_entity.id
_entity.type
_entity.pdbx_description
1 polymer ?
#
loop_
_entity_poly.entity_id
_entity_poly.type
_entity_poly.pdbx_seq_one_letter_code
_entity_poly.pdbx_strand_id
1 'polypeptide(L)'
;EWLLSGHSPIKPRFVKCCLKCPLCSKFVASDEVEVHLVMCLTKPRISYNVCVVCVCDLIQGDTIARLPCLCVYHKPCIDSWFEVNRTCPEHPSD
;
A
#
# COMPACT_ATOMS: atom_id res chain seq x y z
N GLU A 1 -45.17 15.51 27.17
CA GLU A 1 -44.37 16.69 27.60
C GLU A 1 -43.40 16.18 28.65
N TRP A 2 -42.13 16.57 28.51
CA TRP A 2 -40.93 15.97 29.14
C TRP A 2 -41.04 15.78 30.67
N LEU A 3 -40.23 14.88 31.25
CA LEU A 3 -39.37 15.06 32.44
C LEU A 3 -39.00 13.64 33.01
N LEU A 4 -37.76 13.22 33.29
CA LEU A 4 -36.40 13.74 33.17
C LEU A 4 -35.40 12.56 33.29
N SER A 5 -34.37 12.57 32.44
CA SER A 5 -33.06 11.90 32.56
C SER A 5 -33.04 10.37 32.72
N GLY A 6 -33.19 9.70 31.57
CA GLY A 6 -33.21 8.26 31.42
C GLY A 6 -31.96 7.54 31.95
N HIS A 7 -32.22 6.63 32.89
CA HIS A 7 -31.40 5.45 33.13
C HIS A 7 -31.23 4.67 31.81
N SER A 8 -30.03 4.68 31.23
CA SER A 8 -29.71 3.76 30.13
C SER A 8 -29.31 2.41 30.74
N PRO A 9 -29.98 1.30 30.40
CA PRO A 9 -29.61 -0.01 30.90
C PRO A 9 -28.22 -0.36 30.38
N ILE A 10 -27.43 -0.94 31.26
CA ILE A 10 -26.08 -1.46 31.05
C ILE A 10 -26.06 -2.25 29.73
N LYS A 11 -25.59 -1.63 28.64
CA LYS A 11 -25.39 -2.34 27.37
C LYS A 11 -24.12 -3.18 27.52
N PRO A 12 -24.15 -4.50 27.25
CA PRO A 12 -22.98 -5.34 27.36
C PRO A 12 -21.90 -4.80 26.42
N ARG A 13 -20.68 -4.68 26.94
CA ARG A 13 -19.49 -4.19 26.24
C ARG A 13 -19.23 -5.06 25.00
N PHE A 14 -19.57 -4.55 23.83
CA PHE A 14 -18.88 -4.92 22.59
C PHE A 14 -18.08 -3.71 22.13
N VAL A 15 -17.00 -3.42 22.85
CA VAL A 15 -15.88 -2.69 22.26
C VAL A 15 -15.39 -3.54 21.10
N LYS A 16 -15.90 -3.32 19.88
CA LYS A 16 -15.29 -3.90 18.68
C LYS A 16 -13.88 -3.32 18.63
N CYS A 17 -12.88 -4.13 18.99
CA CYS A 17 -11.48 -3.75 18.86
C CYS A 17 -11.19 -3.56 17.37
N CYS A 18 -11.08 -2.31 16.94
CA CYS A 18 -10.61 -2.00 15.60
C CYS A 18 -9.09 -2.13 15.58
N LEU A 19 -8.57 -3.00 14.71
CA LEU A 19 -7.14 -3.16 14.49
C LEU A 19 -6.69 -2.15 13.43
N LYS A 20 -5.66 -1.35 13.72
CA LYS A 20 -5.04 -0.48 12.70
C LYS A 20 -4.13 -1.33 11.82
N CYS A 21 -4.47 -1.43 10.54
CA CYS A 21 -3.69 -2.19 9.59
C CYS A 21 -2.29 -1.56 9.38
N PRO A 22 -1.18 -2.30 9.56
CA PRO A 22 0.18 -1.77 9.38
C PRO A 22 0.51 -1.46 7.90
N LEU A 23 -0.31 -1.96 6.98
CA LEU A 23 -0.06 -1.91 5.54
C LEU A 23 -0.70 -0.71 4.86
N CYS A 24 -1.90 -0.32 5.27
CA CYS A 24 -2.64 0.79 4.69
C CYS A 24 -3.15 1.81 5.73
N SER A 25 -2.80 1.63 7.01
CA SER A 25 -3.21 2.47 8.15
C SER A 25 -4.72 2.54 8.42
N LYS A 26 -5.56 1.78 7.71
CA LYS A 26 -7.02 1.73 7.94
C LYS A 26 -7.36 0.94 9.21
N PHE A 27 -8.40 1.36 9.90
CA PHE A 27 -8.99 0.62 11.02
C PHE A 27 -9.90 -0.49 10.48
N VAL A 28 -9.71 -1.71 10.99
CA VAL A 28 -10.40 -2.92 10.54
C VAL A 28 -11.16 -3.53 11.72
N ALA A 29 -12.42 -3.91 11.53
CA ALA A 29 -13.16 -4.62 12.56
C ALA A 29 -12.50 -5.97 12.87
N SER A 30 -12.62 -6.45 14.11
CA SER A 30 -12.01 -7.72 14.53
C SER A 30 -12.46 -8.90 13.64
N ASP A 31 -13.71 -8.89 13.19
CA ASP A 31 -14.31 -9.89 12.32
C ASP A 31 -13.85 -9.83 10.85
N GLU A 32 -13.19 -8.75 10.44
CA GLU A 32 -12.74 -8.52 9.05
C GLU A 32 -11.21 -8.45 8.94
N VAL A 33 -10.49 -8.68 10.03
CA VAL A 33 -9.03 -8.52 10.09
C VAL A 33 -8.31 -9.47 9.14
N GLU A 34 -8.70 -10.75 9.11
CA GLU A 34 -8.05 -11.77 8.30
C GLU A 34 -8.19 -11.46 6.80
N VAL A 35 -9.42 -11.18 6.35
CA VAL A 35 -9.68 -10.84 4.95
C VAL A 35 -8.99 -9.55 4.54
N HIS A 36 -8.97 -8.54 5.43
CA HIS A 36 -8.26 -7.30 5.16
C HIS A 36 -6.76 -7.49 5.03
N LEU A 37 -6.15 -8.30 5.90
CA LEU A 37 -4.72 -8.58 5.86
C LEU A 37 -4.34 -9.32 4.58
N VAL A 38 -5.11 -10.34 4.18
CA VAL A 38 -4.91 -11.01 2.89
C VAL A 38 -4.96 -9.99 1.75
N MET A 39 -6.04 -9.22 1.66
CA MET A 39 -6.18 -8.20 0.60
C MET A 39 -5.07 -7.14 0.61
N CYS A 40 -4.63 -6.69 1.78
CA CYS A 40 -3.60 -5.64 1.89
C CYS A 40 -2.17 -6.16 1.68
N LEU A 41 -1.91 -7.42 2.04
CA LEU A 41 -0.63 -8.09 1.80
C LEU A 41 -0.49 -8.47 0.33
N THR A 42 -1.57 -8.94 -0.30
CA THR A 42 -1.57 -9.31 -1.71
C THR A 42 -1.78 -8.12 -2.64
N LYS A 43 -2.10 -6.93 -2.11
CA LYS A 43 -2.18 -5.73 -2.94
C LYS A 43 -0.78 -5.42 -3.49
N PRO A 44 -0.58 -5.44 -4.82
CA PRO A 44 0.70 -5.12 -5.41
C PRO A 44 1.07 -3.69 -5.03
N ARG A 45 2.19 -3.56 -4.29
CA ARG A 45 2.79 -2.28 -3.91
C ARG A 45 3.50 -1.61 -5.09
N ILE A 46 3.87 -2.43 -6.07
CA ILE A 46 4.60 -2.05 -7.27
C ILE A 46 3.59 -2.03 -8.41
N SER A 47 3.50 -0.92 -9.13
CA SER A 47 2.77 -0.86 -10.40
C SER A 47 3.60 -1.59 -11.46
N TYR A 48 3.35 -2.89 -11.60
CA TYR A 48 4.19 -3.82 -12.36
C TYR A 48 4.34 -3.50 -13.86
N ASN A 49 3.44 -2.67 -14.40
CA ASN A 49 3.44 -2.30 -15.82
C ASN A 49 3.66 -0.80 -16.04
N VAL A 50 4.17 -0.03 -15.07
CA VAL A 50 4.42 1.41 -15.27
C VAL A 50 5.85 1.74 -14.86
N CYS A 51 6.61 2.39 -15.74
CA CYS A 51 7.90 2.94 -15.38
C CYS A 51 7.68 4.24 -14.60
N VAL A 52 8.01 4.26 -13.32
CA VAL A 52 7.80 5.44 -12.44
C VAL A 52 8.70 6.63 -12.76
N VAL A 53 9.77 6.43 -13.55
CA VAL A 53 10.69 7.52 -13.96
C VAL A 53 10.07 8.38 -15.07
N CYS A 54 9.46 7.76 -16.09
CA CYS A 54 8.80 8.47 -17.18
C CYS A 54 7.26 8.53 -17.06
N VAL A 55 6.69 7.78 -16.12
CA VAL A 55 5.24 7.66 -15.87
C VAL A 55 4.48 7.11 -17.09
N CYS A 56 5.11 6.21 -17.85
CA CYS A 56 4.51 5.52 -19.00
C CYS A 56 4.38 4.02 -18.73
N ASP A 57 3.44 3.39 -19.44
CA ASP A 57 3.27 1.94 -19.39
C ASP A 57 4.51 1.22 -19.96
N LEU A 58 4.87 0.10 -19.34
CA LEU A 58 5.81 -0.89 -19.83
C LEU A 58 5.03 -1.87 -20.70
N ILE A 59 5.26 -1.84 -22.02
CA ILE A 59 4.54 -2.66 -22.99
C ILE A 59 5.44 -3.74 -23.59
N GLN A 60 4.83 -4.74 -24.23
CA GLN A 60 5.58 -5.78 -24.91
C GLN A 60 6.47 -5.20 -26.01
N GLY A 61 7.74 -5.59 -26.02
CA GLY A 61 8.74 -5.08 -26.96
C GLY A 61 9.62 -3.96 -26.38
N ASP A 62 9.26 -3.40 -25.23
CA ASP A 62 10.09 -2.41 -24.56
C ASP A 62 11.43 -2.99 -24.09
N THR A 63 12.48 -2.18 -24.20
CA THR A 63 13.77 -2.50 -23.58
C THR A 63 13.73 -2.08 -22.12
N ILE A 64 13.69 -3.08 -21.24
CA ILE A 64 13.59 -2.88 -19.79
C ILE A 64 14.90 -3.22 -19.07
N ALA A 65 15.04 -2.69 -17.86
CA ALA A 65 16.04 -3.13 -16.90
C ALA A 65 15.36 -3.60 -15.62
N ARG A 66 15.93 -4.63 -14.99
CA ARG A 66 15.51 -5.12 -13.67
C ARG A 66 16.68 -4.99 -12.70
N LEU A 67 16.47 -4.26 -11.61
CA LEU A 67 17.47 -4.08 -10.55
C LEU A 67 17.52 -5.30 -9.61
N PRO A 68 18.53 -5.41 -8.72
CA PRO A 68 18.61 -6.48 -7.71
C PRO A 68 17.40 -6.51 -6.75
N CYS A 69 16.83 -5.34 -6.42
CA CYS A 69 15.59 -5.19 -5.66
C CYS A 69 14.33 -5.56 -6.47
N LEU A 70 14.50 -6.07 -7.69
CA LEU A 70 13.48 -6.55 -8.62
C LEU A 70 12.57 -5.48 -9.22
N CYS A 71 12.78 -4.18 -8.94
CA CYS A 71 12.12 -3.08 -9.63
C CYS A 71 12.45 -3.06 -11.12
N VAL A 72 11.44 -2.72 -11.93
CA VAL A 72 11.51 -2.73 -13.39
C VAL A 72 11.31 -1.31 -13.93
N TYR A 73 12.14 -0.92 -14.89
CA TYR A 73 12.08 0.38 -15.55
C TYR A 73 12.37 0.22 -17.04
N HIS A 74 12.01 1.21 -17.85
CA HIS A 74 12.64 1.35 -19.17
C HIS A 74 14.14 1.53 -18.97
N LYS A 75 14.95 0.74 -19.71
CA LYS A 75 16.41 0.82 -19.67
C LYS A 75 16.95 2.25 -19.83
N PRO A 76 16.51 3.06 -20.83
CA PRO A 76 16.99 4.43 -20.96
C PRO A 76 16.64 5.30 -19.74
N CYS A 77 15.44 5.11 -19.16
CA CYS A 77 15.00 5.92 -18.02
C CYS A 77 15.84 5.66 -16.77
N ILE A 78 16.12 4.40 -16.45
CA ILE A 78 16.94 4.07 -15.28
C ILE A 78 18.41 4.40 -15.48
N ASP A 79 18.92 4.32 -16.72
CA ASP A 79 20.28 4.75 -17.03
C ASP A 79 20.46 6.24 -16.78
N SER A 80 19.57 7.09 -17.30
CA SER A 80 19.60 8.53 -17.04
C SER A 80 19.43 8.87 -15.55
N TRP A 81 18.63 8.09 -14.81
CA TRP A 81 18.51 8.27 -13.36
C TRP A 81 19.86 8.02 -12.64
N PHE A 82 20.56 6.95 -13.03
CA PHE A 82 21.85 6.57 -12.43
C PHE A 82 23.02 7.52 -12.75
N GLU A 83 22.87 8.43 -13.69
CA GLU A 83 23.82 9.53 -13.90
C GLU A 83 23.80 10.53 -12.74
N VAL A 84 22.66 10.68 -12.05
CA VAL A 84 22.46 11.63 -10.95
C VAL A 84 22.45 10.93 -9.59
N ASN A 85 21.75 9.80 -9.47
CA ASN A 85 21.61 9.06 -8.23
C ASN A 85 21.66 7.56 -8.48
N ARG A 86 22.59 6.85 -7.83
CA ARG A 86 22.80 5.40 -8.01
C ARG A 86 21.91 4.52 -7.14
N THR A 87 20.91 5.07 -6.46
CA THR A 87 19.94 4.29 -5.70
C THR A 87 18.66 4.05 -6.50
N CYS A 88 17.95 2.98 -6.15
CA CYS A 88 16.67 2.66 -6.75
C CYS A 88 15.64 3.77 -6.46
N PRO A 89 14.91 4.28 -7.47
CA PRO A 89 13.86 5.30 -7.26
C PRO A 89 12.78 4.89 -6.24
N GLU A 90 12.45 3.60 -6.19
CA GLU A 90 11.44 3.03 -5.28
C GLU A 90 12.02 2.69 -3.89
N HIS A 91 13.33 2.48 -3.79
CA HIS A 91 14.03 2.03 -2.58
C HIS A 91 15.31 2.85 -2.36
N PRO A 92 15.21 4.13 -2.00
CA PRO A 92 16.38 5.00 -1.88
C PRO A 92 17.29 4.70 -0.68
N SER A 93 16.87 3.80 0.23
CA SER A 93 17.59 3.43 1.46
C SER A 93 18.12 2.00 1.46
N ASP A 94 18.02 1.28 0.35
CA ASP A 94 18.67 -0.02 0.14
C ASP A 94 20.10 0.17 -0.41
#